data_AF-A0A271IXC7-F1
#
_entry.id   AF-A0A271IXC7-F1
#
_cell.length_a   1.000
_cell.length_b   1.000
_cell.length_c   1.000
_cell.angle_alpha   90.00
_cell.angle_beta   90.00
_cell.angle_gamma   90.00
#
_symmetry.space_group_name_H-M   'P 1'
#
loop_
_entity.id
_entity.type
_entity.pdbx_description
1 polymer ?
#
loop_
_entity_poly.entity_id
_entity_poly.type
_entity_poly.pdbx_seq_one_letter_code
_entity_poly.pdbx_strand_id
1 'polypeptide(L)'
;MPSAPLPVAVERETRYANVLIRAANEAGRDEVGGAVYNELSERYRNIGVSFLLLDADLDAFAHCLIDSGITRRTLLRRGLPDEPEHAFRASFVDPVHDALAVGQLGLAAEIGRLSPATWYEDFEYEEDFVYAHLLFGLAQGADPAPLTALVDRHEVALRGVDDPRNAVCRALIARDEVAFLESFEAFVEAEAARIAEARVASYEFYDFQEVSVEGLALLKLAELAGLPTEREYRHCPAWARLEDYAPYVPQSFPEIALDA
;
A
#
# COMPACT_ATOMS: atom_id res chain seq x y z
N MET A 1 23.88 23.30 -3.55
CA MET A 1 23.93 23.62 -2.10
C MET A 1 24.07 22.29 -1.37
N PRO A 2 24.89 22.18 -0.31
CA PRO A 2 24.91 20.95 0.49
C PRO A 2 23.50 20.76 1.09
N SER A 3 22.93 19.57 0.93
CA SER A 3 21.63 19.23 1.52
C SER A 3 21.70 19.41 3.04
N ALA A 4 20.61 19.89 3.64
CA ALA A 4 20.49 19.86 5.09
C ALA A 4 20.70 18.41 5.59
N PRO A 5 21.32 18.21 6.76
CA PRO A 5 21.45 16.87 7.33
C PRO A 5 20.06 16.30 7.59
N LEU A 6 19.85 15.03 7.19
CA LEU A 6 18.59 14.33 7.41
C LEU A 6 18.28 14.23 8.92
N PRO A 7 17.00 14.24 9.32
CA PRO A 7 16.63 13.89 10.68
C PRO A 7 17.21 12.52 11.07
N VAL A 8 17.67 12.37 12.31
CA VAL A 8 18.36 11.15 12.79
C VAL A 8 17.54 9.87 12.57
N ALA A 9 16.21 9.95 12.68
CA ALA A 9 15.30 8.84 12.40
C ALA A 9 15.34 8.43 10.92
N VAL A 10 15.30 9.40 10.00
CA VAL A 10 15.42 9.19 8.56
C VAL A 10 16.79 8.59 8.23
N GLU A 11 17.88 9.13 8.81
CA GLU A 11 19.23 8.62 8.59
C GLU A 11 19.37 7.13 9.03
N ARG A 12 18.75 6.74 10.15
CA ARG A 12 18.73 5.36 10.62
C ARG A 12 17.99 4.43 9.65
N GLU A 13 16.78 4.80 9.23
CA GLU A 13 15.99 3.99 8.29
C GLU A 13 16.66 3.92 6.92
N THR A 14 17.22 5.01 6.40
CA THR A 14 17.99 5.01 5.15
C THR A 14 19.21 4.11 5.23
N ARG A 15 19.95 4.11 6.36
CA ARG A 15 21.10 3.22 6.54
C ARG A 15 20.70 1.76 6.52
N TYR A 16 19.58 1.42 7.14
CA TYR A 16 19.06 0.06 7.17
C TYR A 16 18.53 -0.38 5.80
N ALA A 17 17.79 0.49 5.10
CA ALA A 17 17.37 0.26 3.72
C ALA A 17 18.57 -0.04 2.81
N ASN A 18 19.68 0.69 2.93
CA ASN A 18 20.91 0.41 2.17
C ASN A 18 21.49 -1.01 2.40
N VAL A 19 21.31 -1.59 3.59
CA VAL A 19 21.70 -2.98 3.86
C VAL A 19 20.75 -3.93 3.13
N LEU A 20 19.44 -3.69 3.25
CA LEU A 20 18.41 -4.50 2.57
C LEU A 20 18.54 -4.43 1.05
N ILE A 21 18.92 -3.29 0.47
CA ILE A 21 19.15 -3.15 -0.97
C ILE A 21 20.28 -4.08 -1.43
N ARG A 22 21.38 -4.18 -0.68
CA ARG A 22 22.46 -5.12 -1.00
C ARG A 22 21.97 -6.55 -0.91
N ALA A 23 21.24 -6.87 0.17
CA ALA A 23 20.67 -8.19 0.35
C ALA A 23 19.68 -8.56 -0.79
N ALA A 24 18.82 -7.64 -1.22
CA ALA A 24 17.85 -7.86 -2.31
C ALA A 24 18.54 -8.09 -3.67
N ASN A 25 19.67 -7.42 -3.91
CA ASN A 25 20.49 -7.64 -5.11
C ASN A 25 21.15 -9.02 -5.14
N GLU A 26 21.50 -9.56 -3.97
CA GLU A 26 22.12 -10.88 -3.81
C GLU A 26 21.09 -12.01 -3.58
N ALA A 27 19.85 -11.65 -3.25
CA ALA A 27 18.78 -12.56 -2.90
C ALA A 27 18.35 -13.45 -4.07
N GLY A 28 18.09 -14.71 -3.73
CA GLY A 28 17.44 -15.69 -4.59
C GLY A 28 15.95 -15.37 -4.84
N ARG A 29 15.25 -16.36 -5.38
CA ARG A 29 13.79 -16.33 -5.62
C ARG A 29 13.04 -17.26 -4.67
N ASP A 30 13.55 -17.38 -3.45
CA ASP A 30 13.01 -18.21 -2.38
C ASP A 30 12.38 -17.33 -1.29
N GLU A 31 11.78 -17.96 -0.28
CA GLU A 31 11.09 -17.29 0.83
C GLU A 31 11.99 -16.25 1.51
N VAL A 32 13.28 -16.57 1.71
CA VAL A 32 14.24 -15.66 2.34
C VAL A 32 14.47 -14.43 1.46
N GLY A 33 14.69 -14.64 0.16
CA GLY A 33 14.81 -13.55 -0.79
C GLY A 33 13.56 -12.68 -0.84
N GLY A 34 12.39 -13.30 -0.95
CA GLY A 34 11.11 -12.59 -0.98
C GLY A 34 10.83 -11.78 0.31
N ALA A 35 11.19 -12.33 1.48
CA ALA A 35 11.06 -11.62 2.75
C ALA A 35 11.90 -10.32 2.78
N VAL A 36 13.13 -10.35 2.24
CA VAL A 36 13.98 -9.15 2.12
C VAL A 36 13.32 -8.07 1.26
N TYR A 37 12.67 -8.46 0.16
CA TYR A 37 11.94 -7.52 -0.71
C TYR A 37 10.74 -6.90 0.00
N ASN A 38 9.95 -7.71 0.72
CA ASN A 38 8.79 -7.23 1.46
C ASN A 38 9.22 -6.26 2.57
N GLU A 39 10.27 -6.60 3.33
CA GLU A 39 10.84 -5.71 4.34
C GLU A 39 11.35 -4.40 3.71
N LEU A 40 12.00 -4.46 2.55
CA LEU A 40 12.47 -3.27 1.85
C LEU A 40 11.30 -2.35 1.42
N SER A 41 10.20 -2.91 0.92
CA SER A 41 8.98 -2.14 0.63
C SER A 41 8.43 -1.42 1.87
N GLU A 42 8.32 -2.13 3.00
CA GLU A 42 7.89 -1.54 4.28
C GLU A 42 8.82 -0.39 4.72
N ARG A 43 10.13 -0.54 4.53
CA ARG A 43 11.10 0.52 4.87
C ARG A 43 10.93 1.75 4.00
N TYR A 44 10.71 1.58 2.70
CA TYR A 44 10.44 2.73 1.83
C TYR A 44 9.21 3.51 2.28
N ARG A 45 8.10 2.83 2.58
CA ARG A 45 6.91 3.49 3.16
C ARG A 45 7.26 4.29 4.41
N ASN A 46 7.96 3.67 5.37
CA ASN A 46 8.31 4.33 6.64
C ASN A 46 9.21 5.56 6.44
N ILE A 47 10.19 5.46 5.54
CA ILE A 47 11.05 6.61 5.15
C ILE A 47 10.21 7.71 4.50
N GLY A 48 9.31 7.36 3.59
CA GLY A 48 8.41 8.31 2.94
C GLY A 48 7.54 9.05 3.95
N VAL A 49 6.88 8.32 4.86
CA VAL A 49 6.07 8.92 5.92
C VAL A 49 6.92 9.81 6.85
N SER A 50 8.19 9.45 7.07
CA SER A 50 9.11 10.30 7.84
C SER A 50 9.39 11.63 7.13
N PHE A 51 9.68 11.61 5.82
CA PHE A 51 9.85 12.83 5.02
C PHE A 51 8.60 13.71 5.05
N LEU A 52 7.43 13.08 4.93
CA LEU A 52 6.14 13.73 5.00
C LEU A 52 5.94 14.44 6.36
N LEU A 53 6.14 13.74 7.47
CA LEU A 53 5.83 14.26 8.81
C LEU A 53 6.87 15.24 9.37
N LEU A 54 8.16 15.04 9.05
CA LEU A 54 9.25 15.82 9.62
C LEU A 54 9.55 17.09 8.81
N ASP A 55 9.51 16.98 7.47
CA ASP A 55 9.97 18.04 6.57
C ASP A 55 8.86 18.54 5.62
N ALA A 56 7.68 17.91 5.65
CA ALA A 56 6.60 18.14 4.67
C ALA A 56 7.09 17.97 3.21
N ASP A 57 8.07 17.09 3.01
CA ASP A 57 8.65 16.81 1.69
C ASP A 57 7.75 15.82 0.94
N LEU A 58 6.80 16.39 0.19
CA LEU A 58 5.81 15.65 -0.60
C LEU A 58 6.44 14.84 -1.73
N ASP A 59 7.51 15.38 -2.33
CA ASP A 59 8.20 14.72 -3.44
C ASP A 59 8.94 13.47 -2.94
N ALA A 60 9.68 13.60 -1.83
CA ALA A 60 10.37 12.48 -1.22
C ALA A 60 9.40 11.42 -0.68
N PHE A 61 8.27 11.85 -0.09
CA PHE A 61 7.18 10.96 0.28
C PHE A 61 6.67 10.16 -0.94
N ALA A 62 6.34 10.84 -2.03
CA ALA A 62 5.84 10.21 -3.25
C ALA A 62 6.84 9.21 -3.83
N HIS A 63 8.10 9.61 -3.96
CA HIS A 63 9.16 8.77 -4.54
C HIS A 63 9.40 7.52 -3.70
N CYS A 64 9.35 7.61 -2.37
CA CYS A 64 9.46 6.45 -1.50
C CYS A 64 8.28 5.47 -1.67
N LEU A 65 7.04 5.96 -1.77
CA LEU A 65 5.88 5.09 -2.02
C LEU A 65 5.97 4.40 -3.39
N ILE A 66 6.50 5.10 -4.40
CA ILE A 66 6.82 4.52 -5.71
C ILE A 66 7.87 3.41 -5.56
N ASP A 67 8.98 3.67 -4.87
CA ASP A 67 10.06 2.70 -4.65
C ASP A 67 9.55 1.43 -3.95
N SER A 68 8.64 1.57 -2.98
CA SER A 68 7.95 0.44 -2.35
C SER A 68 7.21 -0.44 -3.38
N GLY A 69 6.39 0.17 -4.24
CA GLY A 69 5.66 -0.52 -5.30
C GLY A 69 6.59 -1.18 -6.34
N ILE A 70 7.64 -0.46 -6.79
CA ILE A 70 8.62 -0.98 -7.75
C ILE A 70 9.37 -2.17 -7.13
N THR A 71 9.70 -2.12 -5.85
CA THR A 71 10.34 -3.23 -5.12
C THR A 71 9.49 -4.49 -5.17
N ARG A 72 8.19 -4.39 -4.82
CA ARG A 72 7.25 -5.52 -4.91
C ARG A 72 7.09 -6.05 -6.32
N ARG A 73 6.93 -5.16 -7.30
CA ARG A 73 6.87 -5.55 -8.73
C ARG A 73 8.14 -6.29 -9.14
N THR A 74 9.30 -5.84 -8.70
CA THR A 74 10.60 -6.44 -9.07
C THR A 74 10.72 -7.86 -8.52
N LEU A 75 10.28 -8.09 -7.28
CA LEU A 75 10.17 -9.45 -6.73
C LEU A 75 9.25 -10.32 -7.61
N LEU A 76 8.03 -9.87 -7.87
CA LEU A 76 7.06 -10.68 -8.60
C LEU A 76 7.45 -10.93 -10.07
N ARG A 77 8.13 -9.99 -10.73
CA ARG A 77 8.68 -10.16 -12.09
C ARG A 77 9.78 -11.22 -12.16
N ARG A 78 10.43 -11.56 -11.04
CA ARG A 78 11.35 -12.70 -10.97
C ARG A 78 10.60 -14.04 -11.10
N GLY A 79 9.28 -14.04 -11.02
CA GLY A 79 8.42 -15.22 -11.14
C GLY A 79 7.99 -15.74 -9.77
N LEU A 80 6.81 -16.36 -9.73
CA LEU A 80 6.32 -17.07 -8.55
C LEU A 80 7.11 -18.37 -8.35
N PRO A 81 7.35 -18.78 -7.09
CA PRO A 81 7.91 -20.10 -6.79
C PRO A 81 6.96 -21.22 -7.23
N ASP A 82 7.51 -22.42 -7.44
CA ASP A 82 6.71 -23.59 -7.84
C ASP A 82 5.74 -24.05 -6.74
N GLU A 83 6.15 -23.87 -5.47
CA GLU A 83 5.32 -24.10 -4.29
C GLU A 83 4.93 -22.75 -3.67
N PRO A 84 3.76 -22.63 -3.02
CA PRO A 84 3.35 -21.39 -2.37
C PRO A 84 4.32 -20.99 -1.26
N GLU A 85 4.59 -19.69 -1.16
CA GLU A 85 5.52 -19.10 -0.20
C GLU A 85 4.89 -17.83 0.38
N HIS A 86 5.02 -17.61 1.70
CA HIS A 86 4.41 -16.47 2.38
C HIS A 86 4.92 -15.14 1.82
N ALA A 87 6.19 -15.08 1.39
CA ALA A 87 6.75 -13.88 0.81
C ALA A 87 6.05 -13.45 -0.48
N PHE A 88 5.40 -14.37 -1.20
CA PHE A 88 4.74 -14.12 -2.49
C PHE A 88 3.21 -14.01 -2.39
N ARG A 89 2.62 -14.16 -1.20
CA ARG A 89 1.18 -14.06 -0.96
C ARG A 89 0.54 -12.80 -1.56
N ALA A 90 -0.69 -12.92 -2.06
CA ALA A 90 -1.38 -11.79 -2.71
C ALA A 90 -1.76 -10.70 -1.69
N SER A 91 -2.09 -11.10 -0.46
CA SER A 91 -2.42 -10.24 0.69
C SER A 91 -1.31 -9.29 1.14
N PHE A 92 -0.07 -9.40 0.62
CA PHE A 92 0.95 -8.38 0.84
C PHE A 92 0.68 -7.14 -0.02
N VAL A 93 -0.33 -6.37 0.38
CA VAL A 93 -0.94 -5.27 -0.38
C VAL A 93 -0.35 -3.90 -0.07
N ASP A 94 0.50 -3.77 0.95
CA ASP A 94 1.11 -2.49 1.31
C ASP A 94 1.75 -1.76 0.10
N PRO A 95 2.57 -2.41 -0.74
CA PRO A 95 3.14 -1.76 -1.92
C PRO A 95 2.10 -1.35 -2.98
N VAL A 96 0.92 -1.97 -2.96
CA VAL A 96 -0.22 -1.60 -3.82
C VAL A 96 -0.92 -0.37 -3.28
N HIS A 97 -1.16 -0.29 -1.97
CA HIS A 97 -1.64 0.95 -1.35
C HIS A 97 -0.67 2.10 -1.59
N ASP A 98 0.64 1.85 -1.49
CA ASP A 98 1.67 2.87 -1.75
C ASP A 98 1.56 3.45 -3.16
N ALA A 99 1.51 2.57 -4.17
CA ALA A 99 1.34 2.98 -5.55
C ALA A 99 0.00 3.70 -5.78
N LEU A 100 -1.09 3.22 -5.18
CA LEU A 100 -2.42 3.83 -5.31
C LEU A 100 -2.49 5.21 -4.66
N ALA A 101 -1.92 5.40 -3.46
CA ALA A 101 -1.96 6.67 -2.73
C ALA A 101 -1.33 7.82 -3.54
N VAL A 102 -0.35 7.51 -4.39
CA VAL A 102 0.35 8.48 -5.26
C VAL A 102 -0.12 8.43 -6.71
N GLY A 103 -1.26 7.80 -6.98
CA GLY A 103 -1.91 7.77 -8.31
C GLY A 103 -1.25 6.87 -9.36
N GLN A 104 -0.31 5.99 -8.97
CA GLN A 104 0.41 5.09 -9.88
C GLN A 104 -0.40 3.82 -10.20
N LEU A 105 -1.55 4.00 -10.86
CA LEU A 105 -2.48 2.91 -11.20
C LEU A 105 -1.83 1.82 -12.05
N GLY A 106 -0.99 2.21 -13.02
CA GLY A 106 -0.27 1.26 -13.87
C GLY A 106 0.63 0.30 -13.08
N LEU A 107 1.32 0.83 -12.07
CA LEU A 107 2.16 0.05 -11.16
C LEU A 107 1.34 -0.88 -10.27
N ALA A 108 0.27 -0.35 -9.65
CA ALA A 108 -0.65 -1.15 -8.83
C ALA A 108 -1.30 -2.29 -9.64
N ALA A 109 -1.78 -1.99 -10.85
CA ALA A 109 -2.35 -2.97 -11.77
C ALA A 109 -1.32 -4.02 -12.21
N GLU A 110 -0.06 -3.63 -12.40
CA GLU A 110 1.01 -4.57 -12.75
C GLU A 110 1.34 -5.52 -11.61
N ILE A 111 1.43 -5.02 -10.36
CA ILE A 111 1.60 -5.87 -9.19
C ILE A 111 0.46 -6.89 -9.13
N GLY A 112 -0.79 -6.45 -9.29
CA GLY A 112 -1.95 -7.34 -9.29
C GLY A 112 -1.90 -8.44 -10.36
N ARG A 113 -1.43 -8.14 -11.57
CA ARG A 113 -1.26 -9.15 -12.65
C ARG A 113 -0.16 -10.17 -12.35
N LEU A 114 0.85 -9.80 -11.60
CA LEU A 114 1.99 -10.67 -11.27
C LEU A 114 1.77 -11.45 -9.96
N SER A 115 0.84 -11.03 -9.12
CA SER A 115 0.48 -11.68 -7.87
C SER A 115 -0.18 -13.06 -8.09
N PRO A 116 -0.12 -13.96 -7.10
CA PRO A 116 -0.83 -15.24 -7.16
C PRO A 116 -2.35 -15.07 -7.39
N ALA A 117 -2.88 -15.84 -8.34
CA ALA A 117 -4.32 -15.86 -8.67
C ALA A 117 -5.10 -16.93 -7.89
N THR A 118 -4.42 -17.75 -7.09
CA THR A 118 -5.00 -18.84 -6.30
C THR A 118 -4.77 -18.57 -4.82
N TRP A 119 -5.83 -18.73 -4.04
CA TRP A 119 -5.76 -18.64 -2.58
C TRP A 119 -5.25 -19.97 -2.01
N TYR A 120 -4.35 -19.89 -1.03
CA TYR A 120 -3.83 -21.04 -0.30
C TYR A 120 -4.04 -20.84 1.20
N GLU A 121 -4.94 -21.64 1.80
CA GLU A 121 -5.40 -21.51 3.19
C GLU A 121 -4.26 -21.54 4.22
N ASP A 122 -3.22 -22.33 3.99
CA ASP A 122 -2.08 -22.45 4.90
C ASP A 122 -1.13 -21.23 4.88
N PHE A 123 -1.31 -20.29 3.93
CA PHE A 123 -0.35 -19.21 3.65
C PHE A 123 -0.89 -17.80 3.87
N GLU A 124 -2.18 -17.59 3.65
CA GLU A 124 -2.85 -16.31 3.86
C GLU A 124 -4.33 -16.48 4.18
N TYR A 125 -4.89 -15.54 4.94
CA TYR A 125 -6.32 -15.49 5.23
C TYR A 125 -7.12 -15.21 3.96
N GLU A 126 -8.31 -15.79 3.85
CA GLU A 126 -9.13 -15.65 2.64
C GLU A 126 -9.61 -14.21 2.45
N GLU A 127 -10.00 -13.54 3.53
CA GLU A 127 -10.43 -12.15 3.53
C GLU A 127 -9.34 -11.22 2.97
N ASP A 128 -8.10 -11.38 3.42
CA ASP A 128 -6.97 -10.57 2.95
C ASP A 128 -6.64 -10.86 1.48
N PHE A 129 -6.69 -12.12 1.07
CA PHE A 129 -6.51 -12.51 -0.34
C PHE A 129 -7.58 -11.85 -1.22
N VAL A 130 -8.84 -11.92 -0.82
CA VAL A 130 -9.95 -11.35 -1.60
C VAL A 130 -9.86 -9.83 -1.63
N TYR A 131 -9.50 -9.19 -0.52
CA TYR A 131 -9.28 -7.74 -0.46
C TYR A 131 -8.15 -7.31 -1.42
N ALA A 132 -7.05 -8.06 -1.48
CA ALA A 132 -5.98 -7.80 -2.44
C ALA A 132 -6.49 -7.83 -3.89
N HIS A 133 -7.27 -8.85 -4.25
CA HIS A 133 -7.83 -8.96 -5.60
C HIS A 133 -8.87 -7.89 -5.93
N LEU A 134 -9.60 -7.38 -4.92
CA LEU A 134 -10.45 -6.18 -5.09
C LEU A 134 -9.61 -4.95 -5.47
N LEU A 135 -8.53 -4.68 -4.73
CA LEU A 135 -7.61 -3.57 -5.03
C LEU A 135 -6.99 -3.71 -6.42
N PHE A 136 -6.55 -4.92 -6.78
CA PHE A 136 -5.98 -5.19 -8.10
C PHE A 136 -6.97 -4.91 -9.22
N GLY A 137 -8.23 -5.33 -9.04
CA GLY A 137 -9.28 -5.12 -10.01
C GLY A 137 -9.69 -3.64 -10.13
N LEU A 138 -9.77 -2.92 -9.00
CA LEU A 138 -10.01 -1.48 -8.98
C LEU A 138 -8.88 -0.70 -9.68
N ALA A 139 -7.63 -1.04 -9.40
CA ALA A 139 -6.46 -0.43 -10.06
C ALA A 139 -6.43 -0.70 -11.58
N GLN A 140 -6.94 -1.86 -12.02
CA GLN A 140 -7.05 -2.23 -13.43
C GLN A 140 -8.25 -1.61 -14.14
N GLY A 141 -9.16 -0.96 -13.41
CA GLY A 141 -10.43 -0.48 -13.97
C GLY A 141 -11.31 -1.63 -14.46
N ALA A 142 -11.31 -2.76 -13.76
CA ALA A 142 -12.11 -3.93 -14.11
C ALA A 142 -13.62 -3.63 -14.09
N ASP A 143 -14.37 -4.44 -14.84
CA ASP A 143 -15.84 -4.32 -14.87
C ASP A 143 -16.45 -4.50 -13.47
N PRO A 144 -17.57 -3.82 -13.15
CA PRO A 144 -18.19 -3.92 -11.83
C PRO A 144 -18.61 -5.34 -11.44
N ALA A 145 -19.10 -6.16 -12.39
CA ALA A 145 -19.64 -7.49 -12.09
C ALA A 145 -18.64 -8.46 -11.41
N PRO A 146 -17.41 -8.68 -11.93
CA PRO A 146 -16.42 -9.50 -11.22
C PRO A 146 -15.98 -8.89 -9.89
N LEU A 147 -15.94 -7.56 -9.76
CA LEU A 147 -15.61 -6.90 -8.50
C LEU A 147 -16.71 -7.10 -7.45
N THR A 148 -17.98 -7.03 -7.83
CA THR A 148 -19.10 -7.32 -6.94
C THR A 148 -19.03 -8.76 -6.42
N ALA A 149 -18.70 -9.72 -7.28
CA ALA A 149 -18.53 -11.12 -6.85
C ALA A 149 -17.38 -11.28 -5.83
N LEU A 150 -16.30 -10.51 -5.96
CA LEU A 150 -15.23 -10.46 -4.97
C LEU A 150 -15.67 -9.80 -3.66
N VAL A 151 -16.47 -8.73 -3.71
CA VAL A 151 -17.04 -8.11 -2.49
C VAL A 151 -17.94 -9.09 -1.74
N ASP A 152 -18.80 -9.83 -2.45
CA ASP A 152 -19.65 -10.85 -1.85
C ASP A 152 -18.83 -11.98 -1.23
N ARG A 153 -17.76 -12.41 -1.92
CA ARG A 153 -16.82 -13.41 -1.38
C ARG A 153 -16.09 -12.91 -0.13
N HIS A 154 -15.68 -11.65 -0.12
CA HIS A 154 -15.03 -11.04 1.04
C HIS A 154 -15.96 -11.01 2.24
N GLU A 155 -17.23 -10.65 2.07
CA GLU A 155 -18.24 -10.68 3.14
C GLU A 155 -18.41 -12.08 3.73
N VAL A 156 -18.41 -13.12 2.88
CA VAL A 156 -18.46 -14.52 3.33
C VAL A 156 -17.18 -14.91 4.09
N ALA A 157 -16.01 -14.52 3.59
CA ALA A 157 -14.70 -14.83 4.20
C ALA A 157 -14.55 -14.22 5.60
N LEU A 158 -15.12 -13.03 5.83
CA LEU A 158 -15.14 -12.37 7.14
C LEU A 158 -15.90 -13.14 8.23
N ARG A 159 -16.75 -14.12 7.88
CA ARG A 159 -17.47 -14.99 8.84
C ARG A 159 -18.24 -14.20 9.92
N GLY A 160 -18.77 -13.02 9.56
CA GLY A 160 -19.54 -12.15 10.45
C GLY A 160 -18.70 -11.15 11.26
N VAL A 161 -17.38 -11.08 11.03
CA VAL A 161 -16.56 -9.95 11.48
C VAL A 161 -16.90 -8.71 10.65
N ASP A 162 -17.07 -7.58 11.32
CA ASP A 162 -17.29 -6.29 10.65
C ASP A 162 -15.95 -5.72 10.19
N ASP A 163 -15.72 -5.70 8.88
CA ASP A 163 -14.56 -5.04 8.27
C ASP A 163 -15.05 -3.91 7.34
N PRO A 164 -14.75 -2.64 7.67
CA PRO A 164 -15.22 -1.50 6.88
C PRO A 164 -14.66 -1.48 5.44
N ARG A 165 -13.57 -2.21 5.14
CA ARG A 165 -13.03 -2.34 3.77
C ARG A 165 -14.07 -2.89 2.81
N ASN A 166 -14.90 -3.85 3.24
CA ASN A 166 -15.92 -4.43 2.36
C ASN A 166 -16.95 -3.38 1.91
N ALA A 167 -17.41 -2.56 2.85
CA ALA A 167 -18.38 -1.50 2.60
C ALA A 167 -17.78 -0.41 1.70
N VAL A 168 -16.53 -0.01 1.93
CA VAL A 168 -15.81 0.96 1.08
C VAL A 168 -15.67 0.43 -0.36
N CYS A 169 -15.19 -0.80 -0.54
CA CYS A 169 -15.07 -1.40 -1.87
C CYS A 169 -16.42 -1.50 -2.58
N ARG A 170 -17.50 -1.87 -1.86
CA ARG A 170 -18.86 -1.93 -2.41
C ARG A 170 -19.31 -0.56 -2.92
N ALA A 171 -19.11 0.49 -2.13
CA ALA A 171 -19.46 1.84 -2.51
C ALA A 171 -18.65 2.37 -3.71
N LEU A 172 -17.34 2.07 -3.76
CA LEU A 172 -16.47 2.40 -4.89
C LEU A 172 -16.96 1.76 -6.20
N ILE A 173 -17.30 0.46 -6.17
CA ILE A 173 -17.78 -0.29 -7.34
C ILE A 173 -19.13 0.24 -7.82
N ALA A 174 -20.04 0.52 -6.88
CA ALA A 174 -21.37 1.06 -7.17
C ALA A 174 -21.35 2.55 -7.58
N ARG A 175 -20.23 3.25 -7.32
CA ARG A 175 -20.12 4.72 -7.39
C ARG A 175 -21.21 5.42 -6.59
N ASP A 176 -21.49 4.89 -5.40
CA ASP A 176 -22.49 5.45 -4.48
C ASP A 176 -21.80 6.45 -3.54
N GLU A 177 -22.06 7.75 -3.77
CA GLU A 177 -21.45 8.84 -3.02
C GLU A 177 -21.77 8.79 -1.52
N VAL A 178 -23.03 8.52 -1.17
CA VAL A 178 -23.49 8.52 0.21
C VAL A 178 -22.90 7.32 0.95
N ALA A 179 -23.00 6.13 0.34
CA ALA A 179 -22.43 4.92 0.92
C ALA A 179 -20.91 5.01 1.05
N PHE A 180 -20.22 5.67 0.12
CA PHE A 180 -18.77 5.84 0.19
C PHE A 180 -18.39 6.72 1.38
N LEU A 181 -19.01 7.89 1.54
CA LEU A 181 -18.69 8.80 2.63
C LEU A 181 -18.93 8.15 4.00
N GLU A 182 -20.07 7.45 4.17
CA GLU A 182 -20.40 6.76 5.41
C GLU A 182 -19.42 5.60 5.72
N SER A 183 -19.13 4.76 4.73
CA SER A 183 -18.22 3.62 4.91
C SER A 183 -16.77 4.03 5.09
N PHE A 184 -16.33 5.10 4.44
CA PHE A 184 -14.97 5.62 4.59
C PHE A 184 -14.75 6.26 5.97
N GLU A 185 -15.74 6.98 6.51
CA GLU A 185 -15.68 7.48 7.89
C GLU A 185 -15.55 6.32 8.90
N ALA A 186 -16.34 5.26 8.71
CA ALA A 186 -16.24 4.05 9.53
C ALA A 186 -14.87 3.35 9.41
N PHE A 187 -14.31 3.30 8.19
CA PHE A 187 -12.95 2.81 7.95
C PHE A 187 -11.90 3.60 8.73
N VAL A 188 -11.95 4.93 8.66
CA VAL A 188 -11.01 5.82 9.32
C VAL A 188 -11.07 5.68 10.85
N GLU A 189 -12.27 5.54 11.42
CA GLU A 189 -12.42 5.32 12.86
C GLU A 189 -11.91 3.94 13.30
N ALA A 190 -12.15 2.89 12.51
CA ALA A 190 -11.60 1.56 12.78
C ALA A 190 -10.07 1.54 12.69
N GLU A 191 -9.49 2.21 11.70
CA GLU A 191 -8.04 2.40 11.55
C GLU A 191 -7.45 3.15 12.74
N ALA A 192 -8.09 4.25 13.17
CA ALA A 192 -7.65 5.02 14.32
C ALA A 192 -7.67 4.20 15.62
N ALA A 193 -8.67 3.34 15.80
CA ALA A 193 -8.73 2.41 16.93
C ALA A 193 -7.57 1.40 16.87
N ARG A 194 -7.30 0.81 15.70
CA ARG A 194 -6.17 -0.13 15.51
C ARG A 194 -4.82 0.52 15.83
N ILE A 195 -4.59 1.75 15.35
CA ILE A 195 -3.38 2.53 15.65
C ILE A 195 -3.27 2.80 17.16
N ALA A 196 -4.37 3.21 17.80
CA ALA A 196 -4.37 3.49 19.24
C ALA A 196 -4.07 2.24 20.08
N GLU A 197 -4.63 1.08 19.74
CA GLU A 197 -4.35 -0.20 20.40
C GLU A 197 -2.89 -0.62 20.21
N ALA A 198 -2.37 -0.51 18.99
CA ALA A 198 -0.99 -0.87 18.69
C ALA A 198 0.01 -0.02 19.50
N ARG A 199 -0.25 1.29 19.65
CA ARG A 199 0.57 2.20 20.48
C ARG A 199 0.65 1.78 21.95
N VAL A 200 -0.37 1.13 22.49
CA VAL A 200 -0.36 0.64 23.88
C VAL A 200 0.47 -0.64 24.00
N ALA A 201 0.51 -1.46 22.96
CA ALA A 201 1.16 -2.77 22.97
C ALA A 201 2.69 -2.72 22.83
N SER A 202 3.26 -1.68 22.21
CA SER A 202 4.71 -1.55 22.03
C SER A 202 5.16 -0.09 22.06
N TYR A 203 6.30 0.19 22.71
CA TYR A 203 6.83 1.54 22.90
C TYR A 203 7.84 1.96 21.81
N GLU A 204 8.28 1.06 20.93
CA GLU A 204 9.56 1.25 20.24
C GLU A 204 9.49 1.86 18.82
N PHE A 205 8.33 1.92 18.13
CA PHE A 205 8.32 2.27 16.68
C PHE A 205 7.06 2.98 16.13
N TYR A 206 6.34 3.79 16.92
CA TYR A 206 4.99 4.27 16.52
C TYR A 206 4.88 5.66 15.90
N ASP A 207 5.98 6.40 15.74
CA ASP A 207 5.90 7.80 15.26
C ASP A 207 5.39 7.93 13.81
N PHE A 208 5.34 6.83 13.04
CA PHE A 208 4.96 6.82 11.62
C PHE A 208 3.55 6.26 11.34
N GLN A 209 2.79 5.86 12.36
CA GLN A 209 1.40 5.42 12.19
C GLN A 209 0.39 6.58 12.18
N GLU A 210 0.86 7.82 12.15
CA GLU A 210 -0.02 9.00 12.11
C GLU A 210 -0.64 9.24 10.73
N VAL A 211 -0.18 8.52 9.69
CA VAL A 211 -0.69 8.59 8.31
C VAL A 211 -1.14 7.22 7.82
N SER A 212 -2.41 7.09 7.44
CA SER A 212 -2.95 5.86 6.85
C SER A 212 -2.76 5.88 5.34
N VAL A 213 -1.73 5.19 4.85
CA VAL A 213 -1.48 5.07 3.40
C VAL A 213 -2.58 4.25 2.72
N GLU A 214 -3.17 3.27 3.41
CA GLU A 214 -4.37 2.57 2.94
C GLU A 214 -5.54 3.54 2.74
N GLY A 215 -5.81 4.43 3.71
CA GLY A 215 -6.84 5.45 3.58
C GLY A 215 -6.58 6.42 2.41
N LEU A 216 -5.33 6.86 2.23
CA LEU A 216 -4.95 7.69 1.08
C LEU A 216 -5.15 6.97 -0.27
N ALA A 217 -4.85 5.68 -0.34
CA ALA A 217 -5.09 4.85 -1.52
C ALA A 217 -6.58 4.75 -1.87
N LEU A 218 -7.43 4.51 -0.86
CA LEU A 218 -8.88 4.42 -1.04
C LEU A 218 -9.49 5.77 -1.45
N LEU A 219 -9.00 6.88 -0.89
CA LEU A 219 -9.39 8.23 -1.33
C LEU A 219 -8.98 8.49 -2.77
N LYS A 220 -7.78 8.08 -3.19
CA LYS A 220 -7.35 8.23 -4.59
C LYS A 220 -8.26 7.46 -5.54
N LEU A 221 -8.65 6.23 -5.19
CA LEU A 221 -9.61 5.45 -5.98
C LEU A 221 -10.98 6.14 -6.06
N ALA A 222 -11.46 6.74 -4.97
CA ALA A 222 -12.71 7.50 -4.95
C ALA A 222 -12.66 8.73 -5.86
N GLU A 223 -11.58 9.52 -5.78
CA GLU A 223 -11.34 10.67 -6.66
C GLU A 223 -11.36 10.26 -8.14
N LEU A 224 -10.67 9.18 -8.49
CA LEU A 224 -10.62 8.64 -9.86
C LEU A 224 -11.99 8.11 -10.33
N ALA A 225 -12.82 7.62 -9.41
CA ALA A 225 -14.20 7.22 -9.69
C ALA A 225 -15.16 8.42 -9.80
N GLY A 226 -14.70 9.64 -9.51
CA GLY A 226 -15.49 10.87 -9.52
C GLY A 226 -16.36 11.05 -8.27
N LEU A 227 -16.06 10.35 -7.19
CA LEU A 227 -16.80 10.46 -5.94
C LEU A 227 -16.33 11.67 -5.13
N PRO A 228 -17.26 12.43 -4.50
CA PRO A 228 -16.89 13.51 -3.60
C PRO A 228 -16.20 12.93 -2.35
N THR A 229 -15.27 13.70 -1.80
CA THR A 229 -14.54 13.38 -0.57
C THR A 229 -14.42 14.65 0.27
N GLU A 230 -14.38 14.51 1.58
CA GLU A 230 -14.09 15.62 2.48
C GLU A 230 -12.63 16.05 2.33
N ARG A 231 -12.34 17.30 2.69
CA ARG A 231 -10.97 17.85 2.56
C ARG A 231 -9.99 17.14 3.49
N GLU A 232 -10.41 16.86 4.72
CA GLU A 232 -9.57 16.32 5.78
C GLU A 232 -10.26 15.10 6.39
N TYR A 233 -9.51 14.01 6.53
CA TYR A 233 -9.90 12.86 7.34
C TYR A 233 -8.81 12.57 8.35
N ARG A 234 -9.18 11.94 9.47
CA ARG A 234 -8.22 11.51 10.47
C ARG A 234 -7.20 10.55 9.83
N HIS A 235 -5.91 10.76 10.12
CA HIS A 235 -4.78 10.03 9.51
C HIS A 235 -4.65 10.12 7.98
N CYS A 236 -5.52 10.86 7.28
CA CYS A 236 -5.41 11.12 5.84
C CYS A 236 -5.46 12.63 5.59
N PRO A 237 -4.41 13.38 5.99
CA PRO A 237 -4.45 14.83 5.91
C PRO A 237 -4.45 15.30 4.45
N ALA A 238 -5.10 16.43 4.18
CA ALA A 238 -5.29 16.97 2.83
C ALA A 238 -3.97 17.14 2.06
N TRP A 239 -2.90 17.51 2.75
CA TRP A 239 -1.59 17.78 2.15
C TRP A 239 -0.81 16.49 1.80
N ALA A 240 -1.21 15.33 2.32
CA ALA A 240 -0.68 14.03 1.90
C ALA A 240 -1.45 13.44 0.69
N ARG A 241 -2.57 14.07 0.29
CA ARG A 241 -3.34 13.69 -0.90
C ARG A 241 -2.71 14.37 -2.11
N LEU A 242 -1.74 13.68 -2.70
CA LEU A 242 -0.97 14.24 -3.80
C LEU A 242 -1.81 14.34 -5.07
N GLU A 243 -1.82 15.53 -5.68
CA GLU A 243 -2.31 15.75 -7.05
C GLU A 243 -1.17 15.69 -8.06
N ASP A 244 0.02 16.17 -7.66
CA ASP A 244 1.23 16.21 -8.45
C ASP A 244 2.46 16.12 -7.52
N TYR A 245 3.58 15.67 -8.07
CA TYR A 245 4.90 15.62 -7.43
C TYR A 245 5.98 15.70 -8.50
N ALA A 246 7.18 16.10 -8.13
CA ALA A 246 8.30 16.20 -9.04
C ALA A 246 8.51 14.87 -9.81
N PRO A 247 8.90 14.92 -11.09
CA PRO A 247 9.16 13.72 -11.89
C PRO A 247 10.00 12.72 -11.11
N TYR A 248 9.53 11.47 -11.09
CA TYR A 248 10.15 10.42 -10.30
C TYR A 248 11.62 10.24 -10.69
N VAL A 249 12.49 10.26 -9.67
CA VAL A 249 13.91 9.96 -9.79
C VAL A 249 14.20 8.77 -8.87
N PRO A 250 14.66 7.62 -9.40
CA PRO A 250 15.04 6.49 -8.57
C PRO A 250 16.06 6.92 -7.51
N GLN A 251 15.71 6.76 -6.24
CA GLN A 251 16.55 7.19 -5.13
C GLN A 251 17.67 6.18 -4.86
N SER A 252 17.38 4.89 -5.08
CA SER A 252 18.35 3.82 -4.89
C SER A 252 17.97 2.55 -5.66
N PHE A 253 17.18 1.66 -5.05
CA PHE A 253 16.82 0.38 -5.65
C PHE A 253 15.29 0.18 -5.66
N PRO A 254 14.71 -0.32 -6.75
CA PRO A 254 15.36 -0.65 -8.01
C PRO A 254 15.67 0.61 -8.84
N GLU A 255 16.83 0.67 -9.52
CA GLU A 255 17.10 1.73 -10.51
C GLU A 255 16.25 1.50 -11.77
N ILE A 256 14.95 1.74 -11.68
CA ILE A 256 13.99 1.56 -12.78
C ILE A 256 13.27 2.88 -13.01
N ALA A 257 13.42 3.44 -14.21
CA ALA A 257 12.56 4.55 -14.64
C ALA A 257 11.10 4.08 -14.70
N LEU A 258 10.17 4.90 -14.20
CA LEU A 258 8.75 4.69 -14.50
C LEU A 258 8.51 5.11 -15.95
N ASP A 259 7.86 4.25 -16.73
CA ASP A 259 7.32 4.65 -18.03
C ASP A 259 6.18 5.64 -17.77
N ALA A 260 6.27 6.82 -18.40
CA ALA A 260 5.29 7.91 -18.28
C ALA A 260 3.95 7.57 -18.94
#